data_AF-A0A1Z4BYS0-F1
#
_entry.id   AF-A0A1Z4BYS0-F1
#
_cell.length_a   1.000
_cell.length_b   1.000
_cell.length_c   1.000
_cell.angle_alpha   90.00
_cell.angle_beta   90.00
_cell.angle_gamma   90.00
#
_symmetry.space_group_name_H-M   'P 1'
#
loop_
_entity.id
_entity.type
_entity.pdbx_description
1 polymer ?
#
loop_
_entity_poly.entity_id
_entity_poly.type
_entity_poly.pdbx_seq_one_letter_code
_entity_poly.pdbx_strand_id
1 'polypeptide(L)' 'MVYISEIVGVNAFLVHALSGQTACFYDASGFYPSPINAKALFLPLSEV' A
#
# COMPACT_ATOMS: atom_id res chain seq x y z
N MET A 1 3.49 -13.96 7.69
CA MET A 1 3.09 -12.62 8.14
C MET A 1 1.56 -12.45 8.00
N VAL A 2 0.77 -13.44 8.45
CA VAL A 2 -0.71 -13.45 8.33
C VAL A 2 -1.37 -13.32 9.72
N TYR A 3 -0.68 -13.76 10.77
CA TYR A 3 -1.23 -13.80 12.13
C TYR A 3 -1.40 -12.44 12.84
N ILE A 4 -0.70 -11.37 12.42
CA ILE A 4 -0.75 -10.08 13.13
C ILE A 4 -1.94 -9.23 12.66
N SER A 5 -2.32 -9.32 11.39
CA SER A 5 -3.46 -8.56 10.80
C SER A 5 -4.83 -9.03 11.29
N GLU A 6 -4.94 -10.27 11.80
CA GLU A 6 -6.20 -10.80 12.34
C GLU A 6 -6.44 -10.34 13.79
N ILE A 7 -5.37 -9.99 14.52
CA ILE A 7 -5.43 -9.57 15.92
C ILE A 7 -5.62 -8.05 16.03
N VAL A 8 -5.06 -7.30 15.08
CA VAL A 8 -5.13 -5.84 14.99
C VAL A 8 -5.72 -5.55 13.63
N GLY A 9 -6.89 -4.91 13.54
CA GLY A 9 -7.58 -4.66 12.27
C GLY A 9 -6.76 -3.80 11.29
N VAL A 10 -5.82 -4.43 10.58
CA VAL A 10 -4.98 -3.80 9.56
C VAL A 10 -5.63 -4.04 8.20
N ASN A 11 -6.04 -2.95 7.56
CA ASN A 11 -6.80 -3.02 6.30
C ASN A 11 -5.91 -2.92 5.04
N ALA A 12 -4.70 -2.36 5.17
CA ALA A 12 -3.78 -2.17 4.05
C ALA A 12 -2.32 -1.95 4.51
N PHE A 13 -1.38 -2.23 3.62
CA PHE A 13 -0.03 -1.66 3.69
C PHE A 13 -0.03 -0.27 3.09
N LEU A 14 0.55 0.72 3.78
CA LEU A 14 0.75 2.08 3.27
C LEU A 14 2.23 2.34 3.05
N VAL A 15 2.59 2.89 1.89
CA VAL A 15 3.97 3.27 1.55
C VAL A 15 4.02 4.71 1.07
N HIS A 16 5.08 5.42 1.47
CA HIS A 16 5.44 6.73 0.91
C HIS A 16 6.65 6.60 -0.02
N ALA A 17 6.43 6.78 -1.31
CA ALA A 17 7.48 6.80 -2.32
C ALA A 17 8.39 8.03 -2.16
N LEU A 18 9.71 7.81 -2.21
CA LEU A 18 10.70 8.88 -2.12
C LEU A 18 10.72 9.74 -3.40
N SER A 19 10.39 9.14 -4.54
CA SER A 19 10.41 9.78 -5.86
C SER A 19 9.23 9.32 -6.72
N GLY A 20 9.00 10.03 -7.83
CA GLY A 20 8.00 9.60 -8.83
C GLY A 20 8.30 8.22 -9.43
N GLN A 21 9.58 7.91 -9.70
CA GLN A 21 9.98 6.58 -10.18
C GLN A 21 9.63 5.48 -9.18
N THR A 22 9.86 5.73 -7.89
CA THR A 22 9.52 4.75 -6.84
C THR A 22 8.00 4.58 -6.70
N ALA A 23 7.21 5.64 -6.92
CA ALA A 23 5.75 5.55 -6.95
C ALA A 23 5.26 4.65 -8.10
N CYS A 24 5.81 4.84 -9.31
CA CYS A 24 5.49 3.99 -10.46
C CYS A 24 5.85 2.51 -10.24
N PHE A 25 6.95 2.24 -9.52
CA PHE A 25 7.33 0.87 -9.17
C PHE A 25 6.28 0.19 -8.27
N TYR A 26 5.79 0.88 -7.23
CA TYR A 26 4.75 0.34 -6.35
C TYR A 26 3.41 0.19 -7.07
N ASP A 27 3.03 1.16 -7.90
CA ASP A 27 1.82 1.11 -8.74
C ASP A 27 1.81 -0.14 -9.64
N ALA A 28 2.92 -0.38 -10.35
CA ALA A 28 3.10 -1.57 -11.18
C ALA A 28 3.10 -2.90 -10.38
N SER A 29 3.34 -2.83 -9.07
CA SER A 29 3.34 -3.98 -8.15
C SER A 29 1.97 -4.23 -7.50
N GLY A 30 0.93 -3.48 -7.91
CA GLY A 30 -0.44 -3.65 -7.43
C GLY A 30 -0.82 -2.73 -6.26
N PHE A 31 0.01 -1.76 -5.91
CA PHE A 31 -0.39 -0.70 -4.97
C PHE A 31 -1.25 0.33 -5.69
N TYR A 32 -2.18 0.94 -4.97
CA TYR A 32 -3.04 2.00 -5.48
C TYR A 32 -2.57 3.36 -4.96
N PRO A 33 -2.46 4.39 -5.81
CA PRO A 33 -2.10 5.72 -5.37
C PRO A 33 -3.23 6.35 -4.53
N SER A 34 -2.85 7.14 -3.54
CA SER A 34 -3.78 7.95 -2.75
C SER A 34 -4.31 9.11 -3.59
N PRO A 35 -5.62 9.42 -3.52
CA PRO A 35 -6.19 10.58 -4.19
C PRO A 35 -5.70 11.92 -3.59
N ILE A 36 -5.09 11.90 -2.41
CA ILE A 36 -4.62 13.09 -1.69
C ILE A 36 -3.14 13.37 -1.97
N ASN A 37 -2.32 12.32 -2.09
CA ASN A 37 -0.88 12.44 -2.31
C ASN A 37 -0.39 11.36 -3.26
N ALA A 38 0.06 11.76 -4.45
CA ALA A 38 0.58 10.85 -5.48
C ALA A 38 1.81 10.02 -5.05
N LYS A 39 2.50 10.41 -3.97
CA LYS A 39 3.60 9.62 -3.38
C LYS A 39 3.14 8.66 -2.29
N ALA A 40 1.91 8.76 -1.81
CA ALA A 40 1.34 7.80 -0.87
C ALA A 40 0.60 6.73 -1.66
N LEU A 41 0.97 5.47 -1.49
CA LEU A 41 0.30 4.34 -2.14
C LEU A 41 -0.11 3.31 -1.08
N PHE A 42 -1.18 2.57 -1.35
CA PHE A 42 -1.68 1.54 -0.44
C PHE A 42 -1.94 0.23 -1.16
N LEU A 43 -1.65 -0.88 -0.49
CA LEU A 43 -1.98 -2.23 -0.92
C LEU A 43 -2.99 -2.81 0.08
N PRO A 44 -4.27 -2.97 -0.29
CA PRO A 44 -5.27 -3.55 0.60
C PRO A 44 -4.90 -4.98 0.99
N LEU A 45 -5.25 -5.36 2.22
CA LEU A 45 -4.96 -6.68 2.78
C LEU A 45 -6.08 -7.73 2.55
N SER A 46 -7.23 -7.34 1.99
CA SER A 46 -8.36 -8.25 1.69
C SER A 46 -8.36 -8.67 0.20
N GLU A 47 -8.57 -9.93 -0.19
CA GLU A 47 -9.12 -11.12 0.50
C GLU A 47 -8.19 -12.36 0.38
N VAL A 48 -7.91 -13.03 1.51
CA VAL A 48 -7.86 -14.51 1.60
C VAL A 48 -8.87 -14.91 2.67
#